data_AF-A0A6S7HHM2-F1
#
_entry.id   AF-A0A6S7HHM2-F1
#
_cell.length_a   1.000
_cell.length_b   1.000
_cell.length_c   1.000
_cell.angle_alpha   90.00
_cell.angle_beta   90.00
_cell.angle_gamma   90.00
#
_symmetry.space_group_name_H-M   'P 1'
#
loop_
_entity.id
_entity.type
_entity.pdbx_description
1 polymer ?
#
loop_
_entity_poly.entity_id
_entity_poly.type
_entity_poly.pdbx_seq_one_letter_code
_entity_poly.pdbx_strand_id
1 'polypeptide(L)'
;MTLGSGGWTVIQRRQDGSEEFDRSWTDYKNGFGNMSGELWLGLDKIHRLTNSGQNVLRINMTTKNNDQFYAEYENFFVSDESEQYKLDVDNYSGNTDYDSMAYHNGYKFYTKDKDNDDKCADTKKGGW
;
A
#
# COMPACT_ATOMS: atom_id res chain seq x y z
N MET A 1 14.09 -15.82 7.05
CA MET A 1 12.76 -15.73 7.67
C MET A 1 12.96 -15.50 9.16
N THR A 2 12.71 -14.29 9.65
CA THR A 2 12.45 -14.02 11.08
C THR A 2 11.92 -12.60 11.26
N LEU A 3 10.60 -12.47 11.22
CA LEU A 3 9.80 -11.72 12.19
C LEU A 3 8.62 -12.67 12.51
N GLY A 4 8.27 -12.80 13.78
CA GLY A 4 7.41 -13.88 14.30
C GLY A 4 6.08 -14.07 13.54
N SER A 5 5.62 -15.33 13.53
CA SER A 5 4.36 -15.86 12.96
C SER A 5 4.13 -15.63 11.46
N GLY A 6 4.42 -16.65 10.64
CA GLY A 6 4.29 -16.64 9.18
C GLY A 6 2.85 -16.63 8.63
N GLY A 7 2.08 -15.59 8.93
CA GLY A 7 0.72 -15.36 8.41
C GLY A 7 0.55 -14.07 7.60
N TRP A 8 1.62 -13.29 7.40
CA TRP A 8 1.54 -12.03 6.67
C TRP A 8 1.69 -12.23 5.16
N THR A 9 0.75 -11.68 4.39
CA THR A 9 0.88 -11.54 2.95
C THR A 9 1.52 -10.19 2.62
N VAL A 10 2.68 -10.21 1.96
CA VAL A 10 3.35 -8.97 1.53
C VAL A 10 2.63 -8.42 0.31
N ILE A 11 1.99 -7.26 0.46
CA ILE A 11 1.29 -6.58 -0.65
C ILE A 11 2.14 -5.55 -1.37
N GLN A 12 3.19 -5.02 -0.71
CA GLN A 12 4.14 -4.07 -1.27
C GLN A 12 5.52 -4.27 -0.61
N ARG A 13 6.60 -4.11 -1.36
CA ARG A 13 7.96 -4.02 -0.80
C ARG A 13 8.84 -3.06 -1.59
N ARG A 14 9.58 -2.18 -0.88
CA ARG A 14 10.68 -1.35 -1.38
C ARG A 14 11.98 -1.73 -0.66
N GLN A 15 13.11 -1.75 -1.36
CA GLN A 15 14.40 -2.16 -0.79
C GLN A 15 15.63 -1.57 -1.50
N ASP A 16 15.62 -1.46 -2.83
CA ASP A 16 16.83 -1.20 -3.62
C ASP A 16 16.61 -0.32 -4.86
N GLY A 17 15.37 0.05 -5.18
CA GLY A 17 15.03 0.84 -6.36
C GLY A 17 15.13 0.08 -7.68
N SER A 18 15.20 -1.26 -7.65
CA SER A 18 15.21 -2.09 -8.86
C SER A 18 13.92 -2.02 -9.67
N GLU A 19 12.82 -1.56 -9.07
CA GLU A 19 11.54 -1.42 -9.76
C GLU A 19 11.01 0.02 -9.78
N GLU A 20 10.52 0.43 -10.95
CA GLU A 20 9.83 1.70 -11.14
C GLU A 20 8.38 1.60 -10.63
N PHE A 21 7.99 2.52 -9.75
CA PHE A 21 6.62 2.60 -9.19
C PHE A 21 5.78 3.72 -9.83
N ASP A 22 6.34 4.54 -10.73
CA ASP A 22 5.56 5.50 -11.52
C ASP A 22 4.85 4.78 -12.69
N ARG A 23 3.81 4.00 -12.37
CA ARG A 23 3.16 3.05 -13.28
C ARG A 23 1.72 3.44 -13.62
N SER A 24 1.17 2.79 -14.64
CA SER A 24 -0.20 3.02 -15.09
C SER A 24 -1.25 2.42 -14.14
N TRP A 25 -2.52 2.82 -14.31
CA TRP A 25 -3.67 2.21 -13.61
C TRP A 25 -3.70 0.70 -13.80
N THR A 26 -3.47 0.26 -15.05
CA THR A 26 -3.49 -1.16 -15.41
C THR A 26 -2.40 -1.94 -14.70
N ASP A 27 -1.20 -1.38 -14.57
CA ASP A 27 -0.09 -2.00 -13.83
C ASP A 27 -0.41 -2.11 -12.34
N TYR A 28 -0.91 -1.02 -11.73
CA TYR A 28 -1.31 -1.01 -10.32
C TYR A 28 -2.47 -1.96 -10.02
N LYS A 29 -3.41 -2.10 -10.96
CA LYS A 29 -4.50 -3.08 -10.88
C LYS A 29 -3.96 -4.51 -10.89
N ASN A 30 -3.12 -4.84 -11.86
CA ASN A 30 -2.63 -6.20 -12.10
C ASN A 30 -1.52 -6.63 -11.13
N GLY A 31 -0.73 -5.68 -10.63
CA GLY A 31 0.51 -5.93 -9.89
C GLY A 31 1.74 -5.95 -10.79
N PHE A 32 2.90 -5.66 -10.19
CA PHE A 32 4.19 -5.60 -10.87
C PHE A 32 5.35 -5.89 -9.91
N GLY A 33 6.55 -6.06 -10.47
CA GLY A 33 7.79 -6.33 -9.74
C GLY A 33 8.05 -7.82 -9.50
N ASN A 34 8.90 -8.11 -8.53
CA ASN A 34 9.46 -9.42 -8.27
C ASN A 34 9.14 -9.91 -6.85
N MET A 35 8.60 -11.12 -6.72
CA MET A 35 8.28 -11.73 -5.42
C MET A 35 9.48 -11.87 -4.47
N SER A 36 10.71 -11.89 -5.01
CA SER A 36 11.96 -11.91 -4.25
C SER A 36 12.63 -10.53 -4.13
N GLY A 37 12.08 -9.48 -4.76
CA GLY A 37 12.62 -8.12 -4.79
C GLY A 37 11.58 -7.06 -4.45
N GLU A 38 11.62 -5.90 -5.11
CA GLU A 38 10.54 -4.91 -4.98
C GLU A 38 9.27 -5.37 -5.70
N LEU A 39 8.10 -5.12 -5.10
CA LEU A 39 6.83 -5.55 -5.69
C LEU A 39 5.65 -4.68 -5.27
N TRP A 40 4.62 -4.74 -6.10
CA TRP A 40 3.24 -4.35 -5.80
C TRP A 40 2.32 -5.51 -6.19
N LEU A 41 1.55 -6.05 -5.24
CA LEU A 41 0.77 -7.27 -5.44
C LEU A 41 -0.35 -7.11 -6.48
N GLY A 42 -0.89 -5.91 -6.62
CA GLY A 42 -1.99 -5.57 -7.51
C GLY A 42 -3.29 -5.32 -6.76
N LEU A 43 -3.98 -4.23 -7.08
CA LEU A 43 -5.22 -3.80 -6.41
C LEU A 43 -6.33 -4.86 -6.50
N ASP A 44 -6.45 -5.58 -7.62
CA ASP A 44 -7.41 -6.67 -7.77
C ASP A 44 -7.18 -7.78 -6.72
N LYS A 45 -5.92 -8.09 -6.41
CA LYS A 45 -5.56 -9.11 -5.43
C LYS A 45 -5.72 -8.58 -4.01
N ILE A 46 -5.32 -7.33 -3.77
CA ILE A 46 -5.46 -6.68 -2.46
C ILE A 46 -6.93 -6.58 -2.08
N HIS A 47 -7.80 -6.11 -2.97
CA HIS A 47 -9.25 -6.08 -2.74
C HIS A 47 -9.79 -7.47 -2.37
N ARG A 48 -9.43 -8.52 -3.12
CA ARG A 48 -9.90 -9.90 -2.82
C ARG A 48 -9.45 -10.39 -1.46
N LEU A 49 -8.23 -10.05 -1.04
CA LEU A 49 -7.71 -10.42 0.28
C LEU A 49 -8.44 -9.67 1.39
N THR A 50 -8.68 -8.38 1.21
CA THR A 50 -9.24 -7.52 2.26
C THR A 50 -10.76 -7.56 2.34
N ASN A 51 -11.46 -8.01 1.30
CA ASN A 51 -12.92 -8.14 1.28
C ASN A 51 -13.46 -9.35 2.06
N SER A 52 -12.61 -10.09 2.76
CA SER A 52 -13.02 -11.20 3.62
C SER A 52 -12.51 -11.04 5.03
N GLY A 53 -13.42 -11.07 6.01
CA GLY A 53 -13.09 -11.01 7.43
C GLY A 53 -12.42 -9.69 7.85
N GLN A 54 -11.86 -9.68 9.06
CA GLN A 54 -11.08 -8.56 9.56
C GLN A 54 -9.63 -8.72 9.10
N ASN A 55 -9.08 -7.68 8.46
CA ASN A 55 -7.72 -7.67 7.94
C ASN A 55 -6.91 -6.59 8.65
N VAL A 56 -5.71 -6.96 9.08
CA VAL A 56 -4.74 -6.05 9.71
C VAL A 56 -3.72 -5.65 8.65
N LEU A 57 -3.41 -4.36 8.56
CA LEU A 57 -2.29 -3.86 7.77
C LEU A 57 -1.13 -3.56 8.70
N ARG A 58 0.06 -4.08 8.39
CA ARG A 58 1.31 -3.69 9.04
C ARG A 58 2.29 -3.11 8.02
N ILE A 59 2.74 -1.89 8.28
CA ILE A 59 3.75 -1.19 7.49
C ILE A 59 5.04 -1.20 8.32
N ASN A 60 6.09 -1.85 7.82
CA ASN A 60 7.42 -1.77 8.42
C ASN A 60 8.30 -0.84 7.59
N MET A 61 9.00 0.07 8.25
CA MET A 61 9.86 1.09 7.63
C MET A 61 11.26 1.03 8.23
N THR A 62 12.26 1.31 7.42
CA THR A 62 13.65 1.43 7.86
C THR A 62 14.27 2.67 7.26
N THR A 63 14.85 3.52 8.11
CA THR A 63 15.52 4.75 7.65
C THR A 63 16.89 4.42 7.05
N LYS A 64 17.51 5.39 6.38
CA LYS A 64 18.89 5.27 5.88
C LYS A 64 19.91 5.01 7.01
N ASN A 65 19.58 5.37 8.25
CA ASN A 65 20.41 5.15 9.43
C ASN A 65 20.13 3.80 10.12
N ASN A 66 19.27 2.97 9.53
CA ASN A 66 18.79 1.68 10.07
C ASN A 66 17.84 1.79 11.28
N ASP A 67 17.27 2.97 11.54
CA ASP A 67 16.19 3.08 12.53
C ASP A 67 14.93 2.39 11.99
N GLN A 68 14.28 1.59 12.84
CA GLN A 68 13.13 0.78 12.46
C GLN A 68 11.83 1.31 13.05
N PHE A 69 10.83 1.46 12.18
CA PHE A 69 9.50 1.93 12.54
C PHE A 69 8.44 0.97 12.04
N TYR A 70 7.29 0.98 12.68
CA TYR A 70 6.09 0.31 12.21
C TYR A 70 4.83 1.13 12.51
N ALA A 71 3.87 0.98 11.62
CA ALA A 71 2.47 1.38 11.79
C ALA A 71 1.59 0.16 11.54
N GLU A 72 0.56 -0.02 12.34
CA GLU A 72 -0.38 -1.13 12.26
C GLU A 72 -1.82 -0.59 12.34
N TYR A 73 -2.71 -1.13 11.52
CA TYR A 73 -4.12 -0.74 11.44
C TYR A 73 -4.96 -2.01 11.59
N GLU A 74 -5.79 -2.09 12.63
CA GLU A 74 -6.61 -3.29 12.88
C GLU A 74 -7.77 -3.46 11.88
N ASN A 75 -8.08 -2.40 11.13
CA ASN A 75 -8.97 -2.43 9.98
C ASN A 75 -8.21 -1.96 8.73
N PHE A 76 -8.19 -2.80 7.70
CA PHE A 76 -7.66 -2.47 6.39
C PHE A 76 -8.53 -3.09 5.30
N PHE A 77 -9.17 -2.23 4.52
CA PHE A 77 -10.01 -2.62 3.39
C PHE A 77 -9.73 -1.75 2.18
N VAL A 78 -9.82 -2.38 1.01
CA VAL A 78 -9.69 -1.72 -0.29
C VAL A 78 -10.92 -2.14 -1.08
N SER A 79 -11.71 -1.16 -1.53
CA SER A 79 -12.91 -1.42 -2.32
C SER A 79 -12.58 -2.06 -3.67
N ASP A 80 -13.61 -2.48 -4.41
CA ASP A 80 -13.40 -2.92 -5.79
C ASP A 80 -13.12 -1.75 -6.75
N GLU A 81 -12.89 -2.08 -8.02
CA GLU A 81 -12.60 -1.11 -9.08
C GLU A 81 -13.75 -0.13 -9.36
N SER A 82 -15.01 -0.52 -9.13
CA SER A 82 -16.17 0.35 -9.36
C SER A 82 -16.17 1.56 -8.42
N GLU A 83 -15.63 1.36 -7.22
CA GLU A 83 -15.37 2.40 -6.22
C GLU A 83 -13.92 2.95 -6.32
N GLN A 84 -13.17 2.59 -7.37
CA GLN A 84 -11.77 2.96 -7.61
C GLN A 84 -10.82 2.60 -6.47
N TYR A 85 -10.97 1.41 -5.89
CA TYR A 85 -10.09 0.91 -4.84
C TYR A 85 -9.92 1.87 -3.65
N LYS A 86 -11.01 2.51 -3.26
CA LYS A 86 -11.09 3.39 -2.10
C LYS A 86 -10.58 2.68 -0.86
N LEU A 87 -9.72 3.38 -0.12
CA LEU A 87 -9.12 2.91 1.12
C LEU A 87 -10.08 3.07 2.29
N ASP A 88 -10.14 2.06 3.14
CA ASP A 88 -10.67 2.15 4.50
C ASP A 88 -9.61 1.62 5.47
N VAL A 89 -9.14 2.49 6.37
CA VAL A 89 -8.17 2.17 7.42
C VAL A 89 -8.59 2.79 8.75
N ASP A 90 -8.43 2.03 9.84
CA ASP A 90 -8.77 2.49 11.17
C ASP A 90 -7.96 1.75 12.26
N ASN A 91 -8.08 2.21 13.50
CA ASN A 91 -7.44 1.64 14.69
C ASN A 91 -5.92 1.60 14.57
N TYR A 92 -5.33 2.76 14.27
CA TYR A 92 -3.88 2.93 14.20
C TYR A 92 -3.19 2.64 15.54
N SER A 93 -2.09 1.90 15.46
CA SER A 93 -1.08 1.76 16.50
C SER A 93 0.31 1.72 15.85
N GLY A 94 1.36 1.97 16.62
CA GLY A 94 2.71 1.96 16.06
C GLY A 94 3.71 2.73 16.91
N ASN A 95 4.94 2.83 16.39
CA ASN A 95 6.01 3.64 16.98
C ASN A 95 6.44 4.80 16.07
N THR A 96 5.62 5.18 15.08
CA THR A 96 5.81 6.42 14.32
C THR A 96 5.26 7.62 15.07
N ASP A 97 5.86 8.79 14.86
CA ASP A 97 5.45 10.04 15.52
C ASP A 97 4.03 10.50 15.15
N TYR A 98 3.55 10.12 13.96
CA TYR A 98 2.23 10.49 13.44
C TYR A 98 1.60 9.35 12.64
N ASP A 99 0.27 9.26 12.68
CA ASP A 99 -0.51 8.45 11.73
C ASP A 99 -0.58 9.19 10.38
N SER A 100 0.27 8.79 9.45
CA SER A 100 0.29 9.38 8.11
C SER A 100 -0.75 8.78 7.15
N MET A 101 -1.29 7.59 7.45
CA MET A 101 -2.26 6.94 6.57
C MET A 101 -3.69 7.45 6.80
N ALA A 102 -3.99 7.97 8.00
CA ALA A 102 -5.28 8.58 8.32
C ALA A 102 -5.71 9.66 7.30
N TYR A 103 -4.77 10.44 6.77
CA TYR A 103 -5.05 11.46 5.74
C TYR A 103 -5.57 10.88 4.43
N HIS A 104 -5.30 9.60 4.16
CA HIS A 104 -5.70 8.89 2.95
C HIS A 104 -6.94 8.04 3.15
N ASN A 105 -7.45 7.92 4.39
CA ASN A 105 -8.65 7.15 4.66
C ASN A 105 -9.85 7.72 3.89
N GLY A 106 -10.61 6.86 3.21
CA GLY A 106 -11.75 7.24 2.37
C GLY A 106 -11.39 7.82 1.00
N TYR A 107 -10.12 7.99 0.67
CA TYR A 107 -9.70 8.41 -0.67
C TYR A 107 -9.63 7.22 -1.64
N LYS A 108 -9.92 7.52 -2.91
CA LYS A 108 -9.75 6.59 -4.04
C LYS A 108 -8.28 6.45 -4.40
N PHE A 109 -7.95 5.37 -5.10
CA PHE A 109 -6.63 5.19 -5.67
C PHE A 109 -6.48 6.01 -6.96
N TYR A 110 -5.30 6.59 -7.18
CA TYR A 110 -4.97 7.39 -8.36
C TYR A 110 -3.62 6.97 -8.94
N THR A 111 -3.48 7.13 -10.26
CA THR A 111 -2.23 6.89 -11.02
C THR A 111 -2.03 8.00 -12.05
N LYS A 112 -0.84 8.10 -12.65
CA LYS A 112 -0.52 9.16 -13.62
C LYS A 112 -1.49 9.28 -14.81
N ASP A 113 -2.13 8.18 -15.17
CA ASP A 113 -3.11 8.05 -16.27
C ASP A 113 -4.56 7.99 -15.79
N LYS A 114 -4.80 8.04 -14.47
CA LYS A 114 -6.12 8.09 -13.84
C LYS A 114 -6.04 8.90 -12.54
N ASP A 115 -5.65 10.16 -12.69
CA ASP A 115 -5.38 11.09 -11.58
C ASP A 115 -6.62 11.92 -11.22
N ASN A 116 -6.55 12.62 -10.09
CA ASN A 116 -7.52 13.66 -9.74
C ASN A 116 -7.10 15.03 -10.30
N ASP A 117 -7.91 16.06 -10.06
CA ASP A 117 -7.63 17.42 -10.55
C ASP A 117 -6.33 18.02 -9.97
N ASP A 118 -5.89 17.56 -8.80
CA ASP A 118 -4.65 18.00 -8.15
C ASP A 118 -3.39 17.43 -8.80
N LYS A 119 -3.55 16.43 -9.69
CA LYS A 119 -2.46 15.73 -10.39
C LYS A 119 -1.38 15.19 -9.43
N CYS A 120 -1.84 14.63 -8.30
CA CYS A 120 -0.96 14.14 -7.25
C CYS A 120 -0.09 12.98 -7.75
N ALA A 121 -0.64 12.05 -8.51
CA ALA A 121 0.12 10.91 -9.01
C ALA A 121 1.20 11.36 -10.00
N ASP A 122 0.89 12.29 -10.91
CA ASP A 122 1.88 12.83 -11.83
C ASP A 122 2.97 13.66 -11.13
N THR A 123 2.63 14.41 -10.08
CA THR A 123 3.62 15.23 -9.34
C THR A 123 4.46 14.44 -8.36
N LYS A 124 3.88 13.42 -7.70
CA LYS A 124 4.56 12.57 -6.70
C LYS A 124 5.19 11.31 -7.27
N LYS A 125 4.93 11.00 -8.55
CA LYS A 125 5.52 9.88 -9.31
C LYS A 125 5.28 8.52 -8.65
N GLY A 126 4.00 8.24 -8.40
CA GLY A 126 3.54 6.97 -7.86
C GLY A 126 2.02 6.87 -7.84
N GLY A 127 1.51 5.64 -7.79
CA GLY A 127 0.12 5.36 -7.49
C GLY A 127 -0.11 5.24 -5.99
N TRP A 128 -1.18 5.89 -5.51
CA TRP A 128 -1.58 5.93 -4.11
C TRP A 128 -3.09 6.04 -3.97
#